data_AF-A0A5D2A151-F1
#
_entry.id   AF-A0A5D2A151-F1
#
_cell.length_a   1.000
_cell.length_b   1.000
_cell.length_c   1.000
_cell.angle_alpha   90.00
_cell.angle_beta   90.00
_cell.angle_gamma   90.00
#
_symmetry.space_group_name_H-M   'P 1'
#
loop_
_entity.id
_entity.type
_entity.pdbx_description
1 polymer ?
#
loop_
_entity_poly.entity_id
_entity_poly.type
_entity_poly.pdbx_seq_one_letter_code
_entity_poly.pdbx_strand_id
1 'polypeptide(L)'
;MPMGCPFLSLRFSLFLSLSFATSSSPFSFFKLQSPSSSIPKATSSDLLSLLASPSHSSSVNPSVADELKSCFKFLVPFTPINTRSSSDFKSPSSRRSLLKSLRDEQNELIWWPPEPVLELARLAFDSGGDPDSIHRALDPTVMPVPDVEGSKEDKCELTRTPYGRRFISQELNSYLEYLFKLIVERGPDVGLKVSLNRYDLFHGHLFIATETGRLGILFHAKEYPLYDKQVFPYYLGYCQKDSNVTYDDSINLRNILWLAPLPSNSTQGWIAPGVLLVLDAHPGGIVYRDLIPEYVNVVRTIYEDDLGNVVVDVNYLNVGDSQPDYQIFIC
;
A
#
# COMPACT_ATOMS: atom_id res chain seq x y z
N MET A 1 -5.83 43.77 -39.09
CA MET A 1 -6.52 43.62 -37.80
C MET A 1 -8.02 43.57 -38.05
N PRO A 2 -8.82 42.72 -37.39
CA PRO A 2 -8.64 41.32 -36.97
C PRO A 2 -9.56 40.39 -37.83
N MET A 3 -9.11 39.23 -38.31
CA MET A 3 -9.07 37.90 -37.66
C MET A 3 -10.45 37.40 -37.16
N GLY A 4 -11.07 36.56 -37.99
CA GLY A 4 -12.19 35.71 -37.62
C GLY A 4 -11.72 34.46 -36.88
N CYS A 5 -12.32 34.19 -35.72
CA CYS A 5 -12.13 32.97 -34.96
C CYS A 5 -13.03 31.86 -35.53
N PRO A 6 -12.53 30.63 -35.76
CA PRO A 6 -13.39 29.47 -35.92
C PRO A 6 -13.81 28.94 -34.54
N PHE A 7 -15.10 28.58 -34.44
CA PHE A 7 -15.69 27.93 -33.29
C PHE A 7 -15.03 26.56 -33.06
N LEU A 8 -14.40 26.37 -31.89
CA LEU A 8 -14.05 25.03 -31.39
C LEU A 8 -15.34 24.36 -30.88
N SER A 9 -15.71 23.23 -31.50
CA SER A 9 -16.71 22.34 -30.90
C SER A 9 -16.05 21.56 -29.77
N LEU A 10 -16.24 21.97 -28.52
CA LEU A 10 -15.95 21.10 -27.38
C LEU A 10 -17.02 20.00 -27.34
N ARG A 11 -16.64 18.80 -27.76
CA ARG A 11 -17.41 17.59 -27.44
C ARG A 11 -17.08 17.22 -26.00
N PHE A 12 -17.96 17.60 -25.08
CA PHE A 12 -17.98 17.06 -23.72
C PHE A 12 -18.43 15.60 -23.79
N SER A 13 -17.50 14.67 -23.58
CA SER A 13 -17.84 13.28 -23.27
C SER A 13 -18.08 13.18 -21.77
N LEU A 14 -19.34 13.17 -21.36
CA LEU A 14 -19.77 12.79 -20.02
C LEU A 14 -19.52 11.28 -19.87
N PHE A 15 -18.53 10.88 -19.07
CA PHE A 15 -18.42 9.50 -18.62
C PHE A 15 -19.45 9.28 -17.51
N LEU A 16 -20.44 8.43 -17.82
CA LEU A 16 -21.54 8.05 -16.97
C LEU A 16 -21.00 7.06 -15.91
N SER A 17 -20.94 7.49 -14.65
CA SER A 17 -20.73 6.61 -13.52
C SER A 17 -21.97 5.72 -13.33
N LEU A 18 -21.77 4.40 -13.43
CA LEU A 18 -22.81 3.39 -13.19
C LEU A 18 -23.01 3.19 -11.69
N SER A 19 -23.86 4.03 -11.09
CA SER A 19 -24.38 3.79 -9.74
C SER A 19 -25.58 2.84 -9.82
N PHE A 20 -25.41 1.58 -9.41
CA PHE A 20 -26.53 0.65 -9.22
C PHE A 20 -27.32 1.06 -7.96
N ALA A 21 -28.36 1.88 -8.13
CA ALA A 21 -29.36 2.12 -7.10
C ALA A 21 -30.45 1.05 -7.19
N THR A 22 -30.45 0.08 -6.28
CA THR A 22 -31.60 -0.80 -6.07
C THR A 22 -32.52 -0.19 -5.02
N SER A 23 -33.69 0.26 -5.47
CA SER A 23 -34.79 0.70 -4.60
C SER A 23 -35.51 -0.54 -4.06
N SER A 24 -35.59 -0.67 -2.74
CA SER A 24 -36.55 -1.57 -2.09
C SER A 24 -37.19 -0.89 -0.89
N SER A 25 -38.52 -0.84 -0.92
CA SER A 25 -39.38 -0.20 0.08
C SER A 25 -39.45 -1.02 1.39
N PRO A 26 -39.77 -0.41 2.55
CA PRO A 26 -39.58 -1.02 3.85
C PRO A 26 -40.80 -1.87 4.25
N PHE A 27 -40.55 -3.16 4.56
CA PHE A 27 -41.47 -3.94 5.39
C PHE A 27 -40.84 -4.13 6.76
N SER A 28 -41.35 -3.36 7.73
CA SER A 28 -40.96 -3.44 9.13
C SER A 28 -41.53 -4.71 9.78
N PHE A 29 -40.69 -5.73 9.96
CA PHE A 29 -40.94 -6.79 10.93
C PHE A 29 -40.04 -6.58 12.14
N PHE A 30 -40.63 -6.09 13.23
CA PHE A 30 -39.97 -6.05 14.54
C PHE A 30 -39.73 -7.47 15.04
N LYS A 31 -38.54 -8.00 14.79
CA LYS A 31 -38.05 -9.20 15.46
C LYS A 31 -37.19 -8.73 16.63
N LEU A 32 -37.69 -8.91 17.86
CA LEU A 32 -36.88 -8.81 19.07
C LEU A 32 -35.69 -9.77 18.93
N GLN A 33 -34.50 -9.23 18.64
CA GLN A 33 -33.25 -9.98 18.76
C GLN A 33 -32.77 -9.85 20.20
N SER A 34 -32.72 -10.98 20.89
CA SER A 34 -31.84 -11.21 22.04
C SER A 34 -30.42 -10.73 21.70
N PRO A 35 -29.67 -10.10 22.62
CA PRO A 35 -28.31 -9.68 22.34
C PRO A 35 -27.45 -10.92 22.13
N SER A 36 -27.21 -11.29 20.88
CA SER A 36 -26.10 -12.16 20.55
C SER A 36 -24.85 -11.45 21.05
N SER A 37 -24.04 -12.10 21.89
CA SER A 37 -22.70 -11.63 22.21
C SER A 37 -21.93 -11.52 20.89
N SER A 38 -21.93 -10.33 20.28
CA SER A 38 -21.26 -10.10 19.02
C SER A 38 -19.77 -10.19 19.27
N ILE A 39 -19.12 -11.15 18.61
CA ILE A 39 -17.66 -11.21 18.55
C ILE A 39 -17.17 -9.83 18.09
N PRO A 40 -16.25 -9.17 18.83
CA PRO A 40 -15.71 -7.89 18.43
C PRO A 40 -15.09 -7.97 17.04
N LYS A 41 -15.47 -7.06 16.14
CA LYS A 41 -14.93 -6.97 14.79
C LYS A 41 -13.71 -6.07 14.77
N ALA A 42 -12.68 -6.45 14.01
CA ALA A 42 -11.58 -5.55 13.72
C ALA A 42 -12.01 -4.42 12.79
N THR A 43 -11.39 -3.27 12.97
CA THR A 43 -11.43 -2.15 12.02
C THR A 43 -10.03 -1.88 11.46
N SER A 44 -9.96 -1.14 10.37
CA SER A 44 -8.68 -0.63 9.84
C SER A 44 -7.95 0.27 10.84
N SER A 45 -8.68 1.05 11.66
CA SER A 45 -8.07 1.84 12.75
C SER A 45 -7.42 0.94 13.81
N ASP A 46 -8.05 -0.17 14.19
CA ASP A 46 -7.44 -1.13 15.12
C ASP A 46 -6.11 -1.65 14.56
N LEU A 47 -6.09 -2.04 13.28
CA LEU A 47 -4.88 -2.49 12.58
C LEU A 47 -3.77 -1.42 12.64
N LEU A 48 -4.08 -0.17 12.30
CA LEU A 48 -3.09 0.92 12.29
C LEU A 48 -2.61 1.29 13.71
N SER A 49 -3.50 1.19 14.71
CA SER A 49 -3.22 1.46 16.12
C SER A 49 -2.21 0.47 16.71
N LEU A 50 -2.30 -0.81 16.32
CA LEU A 50 -1.33 -1.84 16.71
C LEU A 50 0.08 -1.59 16.14
N LEU A 51 0.17 -0.88 15.02
CA LEU A 51 1.43 -0.56 14.34
C LEU A 51 1.96 0.85 14.69
N ALA A 52 1.26 1.60 15.53
CA ALA A 52 1.66 2.93 16.00
C ALA A 52 2.52 2.84 17.27
N SER A 53 1.96 3.16 18.43
CA SER A 53 2.67 3.17 19.71
C SER A 53 2.04 2.22 20.73
N PRO A 54 2.73 1.88 21.84
CA PRO A 54 2.15 1.05 22.89
C PRO A 54 0.84 1.61 23.46
N SER A 55 0.70 2.95 23.54
CA SER A 55 -0.54 3.57 24.01
C SER A 55 -1.70 3.36 23.02
N HIS A 56 -1.46 3.50 21.72
CA HIS A 56 -2.48 3.21 20.69
C HIS A 56 -2.81 1.71 20.64
N SER A 57 -1.80 0.84 20.75
CA SER A 57 -2.04 -0.60 20.79
C SER A 57 -2.91 -1.02 21.98
N SER A 58 -2.80 -0.32 23.12
CA SER A 58 -3.59 -0.62 24.32
C SER A 58 -5.07 -0.22 24.24
N SER A 59 -5.48 0.61 23.27
CA SER A 59 -6.90 0.95 23.06
C SER A 59 -7.66 -0.09 22.26
N VAL A 60 -6.96 -0.99 21.56
CA VAL A 60 -7.57 -2.08 20.77
C VAL A 60 -8.02 -3.20 21.70
N ASN A 61 -9.20 -3.78 21.41
CA ASN A 61 -9.68 -4.94 22.16
C ASN A 61 -8.62 -6.07 22.17
N PRO A 62 -8.26 -6.67 23.31
CA PRO A 62 -7.18 -7.65 23.38
C PRO A 62 -7.36 -8.87 22.45
N SER A 63 -8.58 -9.39 22.32
CA SER A 63 -8.86 -10.53 21.43
C SER A 63 -8.67 -10.14 19.96
N VAL A 64 -9.15 -8.96 19.57
CA VAL A 64 -8.97 -8.40 18.23
C VAL A 64 -7.49 -8.15 17.96
N ALA A 65 -6.77 -7.61 18.94
CA ALA A 65 -5.34 -7.33 18.85
C ALA A 65 -4.52 -8.60 18.62
N ASP A 66 -4.82 -9.68 19.35
CA ASP A 66 -4.10 -10.95 19.23
C ASP A 66 -4.39 -11.63 17.87
N GLU A 67 -5.65 -11.63 17.43
CA GLU A 67 -6.02 -12.13 16.10
C GLU A 67 -5.33 -11.30 14.99
N LEU A 68 -5.35 -9.96 15.06
CA LEU A 68 -4.72 -9.11 14.05
C LEU A 68 -3.20 -9.32 14.01
N LYS A 69 -2.54 -9.39 15.16
CA LYS A 69 -1.10 -9.66 15.25
C LYS A 69 -0.74 -11.02 14.64
N SER A 70 -1.61 -12.02 14.75
CA SER A 70 -1.39 -13.34 14.14
C SER A 70 -1.36 -13.28 12.59
N CYS A 71 -2.02 -12.28 12.00
CA CYS A 71 -2.03 -12.02 10.56
C CYS A 71 -0.85 -11.14 10.10
N PHE A 72 -0.02 -10.60 10.99
CA PHE A 72 1.10 -9.75 10.61
C PHE A 72 2.34 -10.57 10.24
N LYS A 73 2.81 -10.41 9.00
CA LYS A 73 4.03 -11.05 8.49
C LYS A 73 5.07 -9.97 8.14
N PHE A 74 5.94 -9.66 9.10
CA PHE A 74 6.91 -8.57 8.97
C PHE A 74 8.02 -8.88 7.96
N LEU A 75 8.17 -8.01 6.94
CA LEU A 75 9.33 -8.04 6.02
C LEU A 75 10.54 -7.35 6.64
N VAL A 76 10.28 -6.39 7.53
CA VAL A 76 11.28 -5.76 8.41
C VAL A 76 10.79 -5.90 9.85
N PRO A 77 11.63 -6.30 10.82
CA PRO A 77 11.22 -6.44 12.21
C PRO A 77 10.55 -5.15 12.72
N PHE A 78 9.42 -5.28 13.40
CA PHE A 78 8.62 -4.10 13.82
C PHE A 78 9.38 -3.14 14.75
N THR A 79 10.21 -3.69 15.64
CA THR A 79 10.99 -2.90 16.59
C THR A 79 12.45 -2.86 16.15
N PRO A 80 13.05 -1.65 16.07
CA PRO A 80 14.48 -1.51 15.86
C PRO A 80 15.26 -2.34 16.87
N ILE A 81 16.16 -3.20 16.39
CA ILE A 81 17.03 -3.97 17.28
C ILE A 81 17.99 -2.99 17.91
N ASN A 82 17.86 -2.77 19.23
CA ASN A 82 18.86 -2.05 20.01
C ASN A 82 20.16 -2.87 20.04
N THR A 83 21.00 -2.72 19.02
CA THR A 83 22.37 -3.29 19.00
C THR A 83 23.30 -2.63 20.03
N ARG A 84 22.79 -1.74 20.88
CA ARG A 84 23.56 -1.01 21.91
C ARG A 84 23.37 -1.48 23.35
N SER A 85 22.65 -2.57 23.63
CA SER A 85 22.56 -3.12 25.00
C SER A 85 23.10 -4.54 25.11
N SER A 86 24.41 -4.69 25.02
CA SER A 86 25.15 -5.81 25.63
C SER A 86 26.47 -5.29 26.18
N SER A 87 26.38 -4.32 27.08
CA SER A 87 27.46 -3.98 28.01
C SER A 87 27.35 -4.90 29.22
N ASP A 88 27.57 -6.20 29.04
CA ASP A 88 27.96 -7.10 30.13
C ASP A 88 28.62 -8.34 29.53
N PHE A 89 29.73 -8.74 30.16
CA PHE A 89 30.71 -9.76 29.75
C PHE A 89 31.81 -9.30 28.77
N LYS A 90 32.84 -8.70 29.37
CA LYS A 90 34.20 -8.63 28.84
C LYS A 90 34.70 -10.06 28.53
N SER A 91 34.83 -10.40 27.25
CA SER A 91 35.72 -11.47 26.79
C SER A 91 36.65 -10.91 25.72
N PRO A 92 37.99 -10.96 25.90
CA PRO A 92 38.94 -10.25 25.05
C PRO A 92 39.34 -11.07 23.81
N SER A 93 38.36 -11.58 23.06
CA SER A 93 38.63 -12.36 21.85
C SER A 93 37.49 -12.30 20.83
N SER A 94 37.12 -11.10 20.37
CA SER A 94 36.43 -10.96 19.08
C SER A 94 36.55 -9.53 18.57
N ARG A 95 37.70 -9.18 17.99
CA ARG A 95 37.76 -8.08 17.00
C ARG A 95 37.21 -8.59 15.67
N ARG A 96 35.94 -9.02 15.65
CA ARG A 96 35.20 -9.26 14.40
C ARG A 96 34.24 -8.10 14.19
N SER A 97 34.72 -7.14 13.42
CA SER A 97 33.95 -6.28 12.51
C SER A 97 32.67 -5.61 13.06
N LEU A 98 32.81 -4.34 13.44
CA LEU A 98 31.74 -3.34 13.62
C LEU A 98 31.12 -2.91 12.27
N LEU A 99 30.81 -3.85 11.37
CA LEU A 99 30.09 -3.57 10.13
C LEU A 99 28.64 -4.01 10.32
N LYS A 100 27.70 -3.07 10.23
CA LYS A 100 26.27 -3.40 10.11
C LYS A 100 26.10 -4.32 8.90
N SER A 101 25.27 -5.36 9.00
CA SER A 101 24.97 -6.17 7.83
C SER A 101 24.16 -5.34 6.82
N LEU A 102 24.24 -5.66 5.53
CA LEU A 102 23.40 -5.01 4.51
C LEU A 102 21.90 -5.09 4.87
N ARG A 103 21.47 -6.21 5.49
CA ARG A 103 20.11 -6.39 5.97
C ARG A 103 19.76 -5.43 7.11
N ASP A 104 20.70 -5.14 8.01
CA ASP A 104 20.50 -4.15 9.08
C ASP A 104 20.41 -2.74 8.50
N GLU A 105 21.24 -2.38 7.52
CA GLU A 105 21.16 -1.09 6.83
C GLU A 105 19.82 -0.92 6.11
N GLN A 106 19.33 -1.95 5.41
CA GLN A 106 18.01 -1.97 4.82
C GLN A 106 16.88 -1.85 5.87
N ASN A 107 17.02 -2.48 7.04
CA ASN A 107 16.03 -2.34 8.12
C ASN A 107 15.96 -0.90 8.62
N GLU A 108 17.11 -0.24 8.78
CA GLU A 108 17.19 1.17 9.18
C GLU A 108 16.50 2.07 8.16
N LEU A 109 16.62 1.80 6.86
CA LEU A 109 15.92 2.57 5.83
C LEU A 109 14.39 2.44 5.91
N ILE A 110 13.86 1.36 6.48
CA ILE A 110 12.42 1.23 6.71
C ILE A 110 12.01 1.91 8.03
N TRP A 111 12.78 1.75 9.10
CA TRP A 111 12.48 2.38 10.38
C TRP A 111 12.63 3.90 10.35
N TRP A 112 13.66 4.38 9.65
CA TRP A 112 14.11 5.76 9.56
C TRP A 112 14.55 6.04 8.11
N PRO A 113 13.59 6.23 7.19
CA PRO A 113 13.87 6.48 5.79
C PRO A 113 14.61 7.81 5.58
N PRO A 114 15.12 8.06 4.35
CA PRO A 114 15.80 9.31 4.03
C PRO A 114 14.96 10.56 4.30
N GLU A 115 15.65 11.69 4.51
CA GLU A 115 15.02 12.96 4.93
C GLU A 115 13.82 13.36 4.06
N PRO A 116 13.83 13.27 2.72
CA PRO A 116 12.66 13.64 1.91
C PRO A 116 11.40 12.81 2.20
N VAL A 117 11.55 11.57 2.66
CA VAL A 117 10.43 10.70 3.07
C VAL A 117 9.91 11.14 4.44
N LEU A 118 10.82 11.49 5.36
CA LEU A 118 10.48 12.04 6.67
C LEU A 118 9.76 13.37 6.54
N GLU A 119 10.24 14.28 5.68
CA GLU A 119 9.59 15.55 5.36
C GLU A 119 8.19 15.35 4.79
N LEU A 120 8.01 14.36 3.89
CA LEU A 120 6.69 14.05 3.34
C LEU A 120 5.73 13.51 4.41
N ALA A 121 6.20 12.62 5.28
CA ALA A 121 5.42 12.11 6.40
C ALA A 121 5.04 13.22 7.40
N ARG A 122 5.97 14.15 7.62
CA ARG A 122 5.75 15.33 8.45
C ARG A 122 4.73 16.27 7.83
N LEU A 123 4.82 16.52 6.52
CA LEU A 123 3.87 17.34 5.77
C LEU A 123 2.45 16.76 5.82
N ALA A 124 2.30 15.44 5.69
CA ALA A 124 1.01 14.76 5.83
C ALA A 124 0.41 15.00 7.22
N PHE A 125 1.22 14.87 8.28
CA PHE A 125 0.78 15.04 9.66
C PHE A 125 0.46 16.50 10.01
N ASP A 126 1.39 17.42 9.74
CA ASP A 126 1.28 18.83 10.13
C ASP A 126 0.17 19.56 9.33
N SER A 127 -0.22 19.03 8.16
CA SER A 127 -1.36 19.54 7.38
C SER A 127 -2.72 19.03 7.85
N GLY A 128 -2.77 18.22 8.92
CA GLY A 128 -4.01 17.58 9.39
C GLY A 128 -4.54 16.51 8.42
N GLY A 129 -3.66 15.95 7.59
CA GLY A 129 -4.01 14.96 6.58
C GLY A 129 -4.66 15.50 5.31
N ASP A 130 -4.36 16.75 4.94
CA ASP A 130 -4.76 17.37 3.66
C ASP A 130 -4.02 16.69 2.49
N PRO A 131 -4.72 15.98 1.57
CA PRO A 131 -4.09 15.37 0.39
C PRO A 131 -3.41 16.40 -0.53
N ASP A 132 -3.91 17.64 -0.60
CA ASP A 132 -3.32 18.68 -1.45
C ASP A 132 -1.90 19.04 -1.01
N SER A 133 -1.55 18.83 0.26
CA SER A 133 -0.18 19.01 0.74
C SER A 133 0.81 18.10 0.04
N ILE A 134 0.43 16.85 -0.20
CA ILE A 134 1.24 15.85 -0.91
C ILE A 134 1.25 16.14 -2.41
N HIS A 135 0.12 16.53 -2.99
CA HIS A 135 0.06 16.91 -4.41
C HIS A 135 0.99 18.09 -4.74
N ARG A 136 1.17 19.04 -3.80
CA ARG A 136 2.12 20.15 -3.95
C ARG A 136 3.59 19.73 -3.95
N ALA A 137 3.91 18.51 -3.47
CA ALA A 137 5.26 17.94 -3.52
C ALA A 137 5.59 17.26 -4.86
N LEU A 138 4.61 17.15 -5.77
CA LEU A 138 4.81 16.59 -7.11
C LEU A 138 5.40 17.62 -8.07
N ASP A 139 6.30 17.15 -8.93
CA ASP A 139 6.77 17.90 -10.08
C ASP A 139 5.58 18.11 -11.05
N PRO A 140 5.30 19.35 -11.48
CA PRO A 140 4.20 19.62 -12.41
C PRO A 140 4.41 19.01 -13.80
N THR A 141 5.61 18.55 -14.11
CA THR A 141 5.96 17.90 -15.38
C THR A 141 5.19 16.60 -15.54
N VAL A 142 4.38 16.56 -16.60
CA VAL A 142 3.59 15.38 -16.98
C VAL A 142 4.46 14.44 -17.81
N MET A 143 4.51 13.17 -17.42
CA MET A 143 5.23 12.12 -18.13
C MET A 143 4.23 11.13 -18.73
N PRO A 144 4.30 10.82 -20.03
CA PRO A 144 3.43 9.80 -20.61
C PRO A 144 3.74 8.43 -20.01
N VAL A 145 2.70 7.63 -19.76
CA VAL A 145 2.89 6.25 -19.30
C VAL A 145 3.46 5.41 -20.47
N PRO A 146 4.61 4.76 -20.26
CA PRO A 146 5.25 3.93 -21.27
C PRO A 146 4.41 2.68 -21.55
N ASP A 147 4.67 2.04 -22.68
CA ASP A 147 4.11 0.71 -22.92
C ASP A 147 4.92 -0.32 -22.13
N VAL A 148 4.27 -1.00 -21.18
CA VAL A 148 4.92 -1.99 -20.31
C VAL A 148 4.54 -3.38 -20.79
N GLU A 149 5.52 -4.16 -21.22
CA GLU A 149 5.32 -5.57 -21.60
C GLU A 149 4.16 -5.76 -22.61
N GLY A 150 4.08 -4.87 -23.61
CA GLY A 150 3.04 -4.90 -24.64
C GLY A 150 1.63 -4.57 -24.16
N SER A 151 1.48 -3.93 -23.00
CA SER A 151 0.18 -3.51 -22.42
C SER A 151 -0.77 -2.84 -23.41
N LYS A 152 -0.25 -2.04 -24.32
CA LYS A 152 -1.06 -1.32 -25.31
C LYS A 152 -1.69 -2.23 -26.36
N GLU A 153 -1.01 -3.31 -26.75
CA GLU A 153 -1.56 -4.29 -27.69
C GLU A 153 -2.79 -4.99 -27.11
N ASP A 154 -2.79 -5.16 -25.79
CA ASP A 154 -3.89 -5.78 -25.04
C ASP A 154 -4.97 -4.80 -24.62
N LYS A 155 -4.79 -3.49 -24.86
CA LYS A 155 -5.66 -2.40 -24.35
C LYS A 155 -5.69 -2.35 -22.82
N CYS A 156 -4.60 -2.74 -22.18
CA CYS A 156 -4.44 -2.64 -20.73
C CYS A 156 -3.99 -1.23 -20.34
N GLU A 157 -4.71 -0.61 -19.41
CA GLU A 157 -4.34 0.65 -18.76
C GLU A 157 -3.92 0.33 -17.32
N LEU A 158 -2.60 0.32 -17.07
CA LEU A 158 -2.03 -0.03 -15.75
C LEU A 158 -2.16 1.09 -14.72
N THR A 159 -2.42 2.30 -15.16
CA THR A 159 -2.47 3.50 -14.33
C THR A 159 -3.81 4.21 -14.50
N ARG A 160 -4.24 4.93 -13.46
CA ARG A 160 -5.49 5.71 -13.46
C ARG A 160 -5.60 6.72 -14.60
N THR A 161 -4.45 7.28 -15.01
CA THR A 161 -4.34 8.23 -16.12
C THR A 161 -3.29 7.77 -17.12
N PRO A 162 -3.38 8.14 -18.41
CA PRO A 162 -2.40 7.75 -19.44
C PRO A 162 -1.05 8.49 -19.29
N TYR A 163 -0.89 9.24 -18.20
CA TYR A 163 0.31 9.95 -17.81
C TYR A 163 0.47 9.87 -16.29
N GLY A 164 1.68 10.10 -15.80
CA GLY A 164 1.98 10.26 -14.38
C GLY A 164 2.87 11.47 -14.13
N ARG A 165 3.17 11.69 -12.87
CA ARG A 165 4.13 12.68 -12.37
C ARG A 165 5.16 11.98 -11.49
N ARG A 166 6.10 12.77 -10.96
CA ARG A 166 7.07 12.33 -9.94
C ARG A 166 7.02 13.29 -8.77
N PHE A 167 7.59 12.90 -7.64
CA PHE A 167 7.94 13.87 -6.63
C PHE A 167 9.09 14.76 -7.10
N ILE A 168 9.13 16.01 -6.65
CA ILE A 168 10.24 16.94 -6.94
C ILE A 168 11.57 16.36 -6.41
N SER A 169 11.53 15.68 -5.27
CA SER A 169 12.71 15.01 -4.70
C SER A 169 13.02 13.70 -5.44
N GLN A 170 14.17 13.64 -6.10
CA GLN A 170 14.64 12.41 -6.74
C GLN A 170 14.87 11.29 -5.72
N GLU A 171 15.41 11.61 -4.54
CA GLU A 171 15.66 10.63 -3.48
C GLU A 171 14.37 9.99 -2.95
N LEU A 172 13.28 10.76 -2.83
CA LEU A 172 11.96 10.21 -2.50
C LEU A 172 11.48 9.23 -3.58
N ASN A 173 11.61 9.56 -4.87
CA ASN A 173 11.26 8.64 -5.94
C ASN A 173 12.11 7.35 -5.90
N SER A 174 13.42 7.47 -5.65
CA SER A 174 14.32 6.31 -5.52
C SER A 174 13.95 5.44 -4.32
N TYR A 175 13.48 6.04 -3.22
CA TYR A 175 13.02 5.30 -2.05
C TYR A 175 11.72 4.51 -2.34
N LEU A 176 10.79 5.10 -3.09
CA LEU A 176 9.57 4.37 -3.52
C LEU A 176 9.93 3.16 -4.38
N GLU A 177 10.83 3.32 -5.36
CA GLU A 177 11.39 2.20 -6.14
C GLU A 177 12.07 1.15 -5.25
N TYR A 178 12.83 1.59 -4.24
CA TYR A 178 13.46 0.71 -3.28
C TYR A 178 12.43 -0.14 -2.51
N LEU A 179 11.27 0.41 -2.12
CA LEU A 179 10.22 -0.36 -1.46
C LEU A 179 9.73 -1.54 -2.32
N PHE A 180 9.44 -1.30 -3.61
CA PHE A 180 9.03 -2.37 -4.53
C PHE A 180 10.08 -3.48 -4.61
N LYS A 181 11.35 -3.10 -4.79
CA LYS A 181 12.47 -4.05 -4.88
C LYS A 181 12.67 -4.82 -3.58
N LEU A 182 12.55 -4.15 -2.43
CA LEU A 182 12.68 -4.78 -1.12
C LEU A 182 11.57 -5.79 -0.84
N ILE A 183 10.33 -5.50 -1.27
CA ILE A 183 9.20 -6.43 -1.15
C ILE A 183 9.47 -7.71 -1.95
N VAL A 184 10.00 -7.59 -3.17
CA VAL A 184 10.39 -8.76 -3.98
C VAL A 184 11.51 -9.55 -3.33
N GLU A 185 12.53 -8.88 -2.81
CA GLU A 185 13.68 -9.51 -2.16
C GLU A 185 13.25 -10.28 -0.89
N ARG A 186 12.37 -9.70 -0.07
CA ARG A 186 12.04 -10.23 1.27
C ARG A 186 10.72 -10.98 1.36
N GLY A 187 9.84 -10.81 0.38
CA GLY A 187 8.56 -11.54 0.32
C GLY A 187 8.72 -13.06 0.54
N PRO A 188 9.72 -13.73 -0.06
CA PRO A 188 9.92 -15.16 0.15
C PRO A 188 10.13 -15.57 1.61
N ASP A 189 10.69 -14.70 2.46
CA ASP A 189 10.90 -14.98 3.90
C ASP A 189 9.58 -15.20 4.65
N VAL A 190 8.48 -14.65 4.12
CA VAL A 190 7.13 -14.77 4.70
C VAL A 190 6.18 -15.58 3.81
N GLY A 191 6.70 -16.27 2.79
CA GLY A 191 5.90 -17.07 1.85
C GLY A 191 5.27 -16.28 0.70
N LEU A 192 5.55 -14.99 0.56
CA LEU A 192 5.07 -14.15 -0.54
C LEU A 192 6.06 -14.18 -1.70
N LYS A 193 5.78 -14.97 -2.73
CA LYS A 193 6.56 -14.93 -3.98
C LYS A 193 5.88 -14.01 -4.99
N VAL A 194 6.55 -12.91 -5.31
CA VAL A 194 6.11 -11.85 -6.22
C VAL A 194 7.21 -11.46 -7.20
N SER A 195 6.83 -10.76 -8.25
CA SER A 195 7.69 -10.23 -9.29
C SER A 195 7.20 -8.84 -9.71
N LEU A 196 8.07 -8.01 -10.29
CA LEU A 196 7.70 -6.68 -10.79
C LEU A 196 7.41 -6.77 -12.29
N ASN A 197 6.13 -6.89 -12.63
CA ASN A 197 5.64 -6.92 -14.00
C ASN A 197 4.21 -6.38 -14.05
N ARG A 198 3.61 -6.25 -15.23
CA ARG A 198 2.28 -5.66 -15.36
C ARG A 198 1.14 -6.45 -14.70
N TYR A 199 1.39 -7.69 -14.27
CA TYR A 199 0.41 -8.57 -13.62
C TYR A 199 0.56 -8.66 -12.09
N ASP A 200 1.75 -8.35 -11.58
CA ASP A 200 2.16 -8.60 -10.21
C ASP A 200 3.00 -7.43 -9.68
N LEU A 201 2.64 -6.95 -8.48
CA LEU A 201 3.31 -5.90 -7.72
C LEU A 201 3.85 -4.74 -8.59
N PHE A 202 2.96 -4.04 -9.28
CA PHE A 202 3.31 -2.85 -10.06
C PHE A 202 2.72 -1.56 -9.49
N HIS A 203 1.90 -1.61 -8.44
CA HIS A 203 1.34 -0.40 -7.86
C HIS A 203 1.07 -0.53 -6.35
N GLY A 204 0.82 0.63 -5.74
CA GLY A 204 0.21 0.76 -4.43
C GLY A 204 -0.45 2.13 -4.28
N HIS A 205 -1.26 2.27 -3.25
CA HIS A 205 -2.05 3.46 -2.98
C HIS A 205 -1.45 4.22 -1.80
N LEU A 206 -0.97 5.44 -2.04
CA LEU A 206 -0.50 6.34 -0.99
C LEU A 206 -1.73 6.91 -0.28
N PHE A 207 -1.82 6.71 1.03
CA PHE A 207 -2.91 7.20 1.86
C PHE A 207 -2.39 7.94 3.09
N ILE A 208 -3.25 8.77 3.68
CA ILE A 208 -3.04 9.40 4.97
C ILE A 208 -4.08 8.87 5.95
N ALA A 209 -3.63 8.20 7.01
CA ALA A 209 -4.50 7.62 8.02
C ALA A 209 -5.32 8.71 8.74
N THR A 210 -6.65 8.62 8.67
CA THR A 210 -7.57 9.69 9.12
C THR A 210 -7.41 10.07 10.60
N GLU A 211 -7.13 9.10 11.46
CA GLU A 211 -7.06 9.34 12.91
C GLU A 211 -5.70 9.85 13.38
N THR A 212 -4.62 9.52 12.65
CA THR A 212 -3.25 9.78 13.11
C THR A 212 -2.45 10.71 12.20
N GLY A 213 -2.95 11.00 11.00
CA GLY A 213 -2.20 11.72 9.97
C GLY A 213 -1.01 10.93 9.42
N ARG A 214 -0.91 9.63 9.73
CA ARG A 214 0.23 8.80 9.34
C ARG A 214 0.19 8.52 7.85
N LEU A 215 1.29 8.82 7.17
CA LEU A 215 1.48 8.46 5.77
C LEU A 215 1.73 6.95 5.63
N GLY A 216 1.04 6.32 4.69
CA GLY A 216 1.22 4.90 4.37
C GLY A 216 1.02 4.59 2.90
N ILE A 217 1.48 3.42 2.48
CA ILE A 217 1.23 2.86 1.15
C ILE A 217 0.67 1.46 1.33
N LEU A 218 -0.48 1.20 0.72
CA LEU A 218 -1.02 -0.16 0.56
C LEU A 218 -0.66 -0.66 -0.83
N PHE A 219 0.24 -1.64 -0.93
CA PHE A 219 0.58 -2.30 -2.19
C PHE A 219 -0.31 -3.51 -2.42
N HIS A 220 -0.61 -3.75 -3.69
CA HIS A 220 -1.28 -4.96 -4.14
C HIS A 220 -0.35 -5.77 -5.02
N ALA A 221 -0.04 -6.98 -4.55
CA ALA A 221 0.58 -8.01 -5.37
C ALA A 221 -0.49 -8.87 -6.06
N LYS A 222 -0.07 -9.68 -7.04
CA LYS A 222 -0.90 -10.66 -7.74
C LYS A 222 -2.21 -10.06 -8.26
N GLU A 223 -2.10 -8.86 -8.84
CA GLU A 223 -3.24 -8.03 -9.24
C GLU A 223 -4.12 -8.72 -10.28
N TYR A 224 -3.48 -9.39 -11.22
CA TYR A 224 -4.16 -10.06 -12.31
C TYR A 224 -3.86 -11.55 -12.32
N PRO A 225 -4.48 -12.39 -11.47
CA PRO A 225 -4.33 -13.83 -11.55
C PRO A 225 -4.76 -14.37 -12.92
N LEU A 226 -4.05 -15.37 -13.43
CA LEU A 226 -4.37 -16.07 -14.66
C LEU A 226 -5.79 -16.63 -14.59
N TYR A 227 -6.57 -16.40 -15.64
CA TYR A 227 -7.88 -17.02 -15.79
C TYR A 227 -7.74 -18.53 -15.89
N ASP A 228 -8.41 -19.24 -14.99
CA ASP A 228 -8.52 -20.69 -15.00
C ASP A 228 -9.96 -21.10 -14.71
N LYS A 229 -10.57 -21.92 -15.58
CA LYS A 229 -11.98 -22.31 -15.47
C LYS A 229 -12.33 -23.05 -14.19
N GLN A 230 -11.36 -23.70 -13.55
CA GLN A 230 -11.56 -24.53 -12.37
C GLN A 230 -11.15 -23.79 -11.10
N VAL A 231 -10.06 -23.02 -11.17
CA VAL A 231 -9.40 -22.43 -10.00
C VAL A 231 -9.75 -20.94 -9.84
N PHE A 232 -9.79 -20.17 -10.93
CA PHE A 232 -10.10 -18.74 -10.92
C PHE A 232 -10.90 -18.33 -12.16
N PRO A 233 -12.21 -18.64 -12.22
CA PRO A 233 -13.03 -18.45 -13.42
C PRO A 233 -13.53 -17.00 -13.59
N TYR A 234 -12.70 -16.02 -13.23
CA TYR A 234 -13.05 -14.60 -13.27
C TYR A 234 -12.25 -13.87 -14.35
N TYR A 235 -12.96 -13.15 -15.22
CA TYR A 235 -12.37 -12.28 -16.22
C TYR A 235 -12.19 -10.88 -15.64
N LEU A 236 -10.93 -10.47 -15.44
CA LEU A 236 -10.56 -9.16 -14.87
C LEU A 236 -10.29 -8.09 -15.95
N GLY A 237 -10.63 -8.41 -17.21
CA GLY A 237 -10.49 -7.50 -18.33
C GLY A 237 -9.14 -7.60 -19.04
N TYR A 238 -8.79 -6.53 -19.77
CA TYR A 238 -7.68 -6.52 -20.71
C TYR A 238 -6.30 -6.72 -20.07
N CYS A 239 -6.09 -6.20 -18.86
CA CYS A 239 -4.83 -6.35 -18.13
C CYS A 239 -4.54 -7.76 -17.63
N GLN A 240 -5.55 -8.64 -17.58
CA GLN A 240 -5.37 -10.05 -17.23
C GLN A 240 -4.84 -10.89 -18.38
N LYS A 241 -4.96 -10.40 -19.61
CA LYS A 241 -4.61 -11.17 -20.80
C LYS A 241 -3.13 -11.58 -20.74
N ASP A 242 -2.89 -12.86 -21.00
CA ASP A 242 -1.56 -13.49 -20.96
C ASP A 242 -0.84 -13.43 -19.59
N SER A 243 -1.59 -13.19 -18.51
CA SER A 243 -1.06 -13.28 -17.15
C SER A 243 -0.50 -14.66 -16.83
N ASN A 244 0.62 -14.70 -16.11
CA ASN A 244 1.23 -15.91 -15.58
C ASN A 244 1.07 -16.04 -14.05
N VAL A 245 0.32 -15.15 -13.41
CA VAL A 245 0.13 -15.13 -11.96
C VAL A 245 -0.77 -16.27 -11.56
N THR A 246 -0.24 -17.25 -10.82
CA THR A 246 -1.05 -18.38 -10.36
C THR A 246 -1.99 -17.95 -9.24
N TYR A 247 -3.24 -18.39 -9.30
CA TYR A 247 -4.19 -18.27 -8.21
C TYR A 247 -4.06 -19.48 -7.27
N ASP A 248 -3.41 -19.28 -6.13
CA ASP A 248 -3.21 -20.27 -5.08
C ASP A 248 -3.26 -19.59 -3.69
N ASP A 249 -2.90 -20.30 -2.62
CA ASP A 249 -2.94 -19.76 -1.25
C ASP A 249 -2.04 -18.53 -1.04
N SER A 250 -1.09 -18.25 -1.94
CA SER A 250 -0.28 -17.03 -1.87
C SER A 250 -1.08 -15.74 -2.14
N ILE A 251 -2.30 -15.83 -2.69
CA ILE A 251 -3.23 -14.71 -2.81
C ILE A 251 -3.62 -14.14 -1.44
N ASN A 252 -3.57 -14.96 -0.37
CA ASN A 252 -3.82 -14.49 1.00
C ASN A 252 -2.77 -13.46 1.47
N LEU A 253 -1.60 -13.42 0.83
CA LEU A 253 -0.47 -12.58 1.24
C LEU A 253 -0.30 -11.34 0.35
N ARG A 254 -1.30 -10.99 -0.46
CA ARG A 254 -1.13 -9.97 -1.49
C ARG A 254 -1.16 -8.52 -1.00
N ASN A 255 -1.70 -8.26 0.19
CA ASN A 255 -1.79 -6.92 0.75
C ASN A 255 -0.52 -6.63 1.53
N ILE A 256 0.29 -5.70 1.04
CA ILE A 256 1.53 -5.30 1.71
C ILE A 256 1.36 -3.87 2.19
N LEU A 257 1.60 -3.65 3.48
CA LEU A 257 1.45 -2.36 4.12
C LEU A 257 2.82 -1.79 4.46
N TRP A 258 3.10 -0.61 3.91
CA TRP A 258 4.17 0.26 4.39
C TRP A 258 3.58 1.43 5.14
N LEU A 259 4.15 1.76 6.29
CA LEU A 259 3.83 2.96 7.05
C LEU A 259 5.11 3.77 7.26
N ALA A 260 5.07 5.06 6.94
CA ALA A 260 6.15 5.98 7.28
C ALA A 260 6.28 6.10 8.82
N PRO A 261 7.40 6.58 9.36
CA PRO A 261 7.47 6.93 10.77
C PRO A 261 6.35 7.89 11.16
N LEU A 262 5.77 7.71 12.35
CA LEU A 262 4.67 8.54 12.84
C LEU A 262 5.22 9.77 13.56
N PRO A 263 4.98 11.00 13.07
CA PRO A 263 5.42 12.21 13.77
C PRO A 263 4.75 12.35 15.15
N SER A 264 5.43 13.09 16.03
CA SER A 264 4.85 13.59 17.27
C SER A 264 4.41 15.05 17.12
N ASN A 265 3.65 15.54 18.11
CA ASN A 265 3.30 16.96 18.21
C ASN A 265 4.53 17.89 18.38
N SER A 266 5.71 17.34 18.69
CA SER A 266 6.98 18.09 18.66
C SER A 266 7.53 18.12 17.24
N THR A 267 8.12 19.26 16.84
CA THR A 267 8.66 19.53 15.49
C THR A 267 9.72 18.54 15.02
N GLN A 268 10.42 17.85 15.92
CA GLN A 268 11.48 16.89 15.59
C GLN A 268 11.24 15.48 16.16
N GLY A 269 10.16 15.28 16.90
CA GLY A 269 9.90 14.00 17.57
C GLY A 269 9.09 13.04 16.70
N TRP A 270 9.35 11.74 16.87
CA TRP A 270 8.64 10.63 16.24
C TRP A 270 8.08 9.70 17.33
N ILE A 271 6.83 9.28 17.18
CA ILE A 271 6.13 8.40 18.13
C ILE A 271 6.36 6.93 17.77
N ALA A 272 6.50 6.62 16.49
CA ALA A 272 6.69 5.26 15.99
C ALA A 272 7.66 5.23 14.80
N PRO A 273 8.48 4.17 14.65
CA PRO A 273 9.32 3.97 13.47
C PRO A 273 8.46 3.59 12.25
N GLY A 274 9.04 3.64 11.06
CA GLY A 274 8.41 3.09 9.87
C GLY A 274 8.28 1.56 9.92
N VAL A 275 7.34 1.03 9.14
CA VAL A 275 6.95 -0.39 9.18
C VAL A 275 6.76 -0.90 7.76
N LEU A 276 7.17 -2.15 7.51
CA LEU A 276 6.85 -2.87 6.27
C LEU A 276 6.46 -4.32 6.61
N LEU A 277 5.21 -4.68 6.32
CA LEU A 277 4.67 -6.01 6.57
C LEU A 277 3.68 -6.45 5.49
N VAL A 278 3.44 -7.75 5.44
CA VAL A 278 2.35 -8.37 4.69
C VAL A 278 1.19 -8.66 5.65
N LEU A 279 -0.03 -8.40 5.19
CA LEU A 279 -1.26 -8.71 5.90
C LEU A 279 -1.81 -10.05 5.39
N ASP A 280 -1.73 -11.08 6.24
CA ASP A 280 -2.22 -12.42 5.93
C ASP A 280 -3.75 -12.48 6.05
N ALA A 281 -4.38 -12.54 4.87
CA ALA A 281 -5.81 -12.61 4.65
C ALA A 281 -6.29 -14.06 4.39
N HIS A 282 -5.69 -15.07 5.02
CA HIS A 282 -6.18 -16.43 4.86
C HIS A 282 -7.65 -16.58 5.31
N PRO A 283 -8.44 -17.44 4.64
CA PRO A 283 -9.81 -17.71 5.04
C PRO A 283 -9.91 -18.15 6.50
N GLY A 284 -10.78 -17.50 7.26
CA GLY A 284 -10.96 -17.73 8.70
C GLY A 284 -10.15 -16.79 9.60
N GLY A 285 -9.11 -16.13 9.07
CA GLY A 285 -8.37 -15.09 9.77
C GLY A 285 -9.17 -13.79 9.90
N ILE A 286 -8.84 -12.96 10.91
CA ILE A 286 -9.57 -11.73 11.20
C ILE A 286 -9.47 -10.69 10.08
N VAL A 287 -8.34 -10.61 9.37
CA VAL A 287 -8.16 -9.72 8.22
C VAL A 287 -9.13 -10.10 7.11
N TYR A 288 -9.24 -11.39 6.78
CA TYR A 288 -10.21 -11.88 5.79
C TYR A 288 -11.67 -11.64 6.21
N ARG A 289 -11.97 -11.90 7.48
CA ARG A 289 -13.34 -11.86 8.01
C ARG A 289 -13.88 -10.44 8.13
N ASP A 290 -13.05 -9.51 8.60
CA ASP A 290 -13.51 -8.20 9.07
C ASP A 290 -13.04 -7.04 8.18
N LEU A 291 -11.90 -7.17 7.47
CA LEU A 291 -11.30 -6.07 6.70
C LEU A 291 -11.39 -6.24 5.18
N ILE A 292 -11.82 -7.41 4.68
CA ILE A 292 -11.98 -7.66 3.25
C ILE A 292 -13.48 -7.68 2.91
N PRO A 293 -13.95 -6.79 2.02
CA PRO A 293 -15.35 -6.81 1.62
C PRO A 293 -15.73 -8.09 0.89
N GLU A 294 -16.98 -8.52 1.08
CA GLU A 294 -17.50 -9.78 0.54
C GLU A 294 -17.33 -9.89 -0.98
N TYR A 295 -17.50 -8.79 -1.71
CA TYR A 295 -17.46 -8.77 -3.18
C TYR A 295 -16.05 -8.87 -3.78
N VAL A 296 -14.99 -8.63 -2.99
CA VAL A 296 -13.58 -8.83 -3.38
C VAL A 296 -12.89 -9.92 -2.57
N ASN A 297 -13.64 -10.67 -1.76
CA ASN A 297 -13.05 -11.69 -0.91
C ASN A 297 -12.26 -12.70 -1.73
N VAL A 298 -12.70 -13.05 -2.95
CA VAL A 298 -12.03 -13.99 -3.86
C VAL A 298 -10.57 -13.62 -4.10
N VAL A 299 -10.27 -12.35 -4.33
CA VAL A 299 -8.90 -11.88 -4.52
C VAL A 299 -8.29 -11.30 -3.24
N ARG A 300 -8.98 -11.34 -2.10
CA ARG A 300 -8.44 -10.93 -0.79
C ARG A 300 -8.03 -9.46 -0.72
N THR A 301 -8.66 -8.54 -1.45
CA THR A 301 -8.27 -7.12 -1.47
C THR A 301 -8.77 -6.39 -0.22
N ILE A 302 -7.87 -5.69 0.48
CA ILE A 302 -8.24 -4.60 1.39
C ILE A 302 -8.31 -3.32 0.56
N TYR A 303 -9.36 -2.49 0.74
CA TYR A 303 -9.41 -1.20 0.08
C TYR A 303 -8.61 -0.15 0.86
N GLU A 304 -7.87 0.65 0.11
CA GLU A 304 -7.06 1.75 0.61
C GLU A 304 -7.91 2.83 1.31
N ASP A 305 -9.15 3.04 0.87
CA ASP A 305 -10.12 3.98 1.46
C ASP A 305 -10.49 3.59 2.90
N ASP A 306 -10.38 2.30 3.26
CA ASP A 306 -10.64 1.84 4.62
C ASP A 306 -9.50 2.24 5.58
N LEU A 307 -8.28 2.49 5.06
CA LEU A 307 -7.10 2.85 5.85
C LEU A 307 -6.97 4.37 6.06
N GLY A 308 -7.57 5.18 5.17
CA GLY A 308 -7.57 6.63 5.29
C GLY A 308 -7.86 7.35 3.98
N ASN A 309 -7.46 8.62 3.90
CA ASN A 309 -7.64 9.42 2.69
C ASN A 309 -6.59 9.03 1.64
N VAL A 310 -7.03 8.43 0.54
CA VAL A 310 -6.17 8.11 -0.60
C VAL A 310 -5.77 9.38 -1.31
N VAL A 311 -4.48 9.51 -1.59
CA VAL A 311 -3.89 10.71 -2.19
C VAL A 311 -3.54 10.47 -3.65
N VAL A 312 -2.72 9.46 -3.92
CA VAL A 312 -2.20 9.15 -5.26
C VAL A 312 -1.91 7.66 -5.40
N ASP A 313 -1.92 7.18 -6.64
CA ASP A 313 -1.41 5.85 -6.97
C ASP A 313 0.09 5.95 -7.25
N VAL A 314 0.87 5.06 -6.63
CA VAL A 314 2.32 4.92 -6.85
C VAL A 314 2.54 3.71 -7.73
N ASN A 315 3.01 3.90 -8.96
CA ASN A 315 3.15 2.85 -9.95
C ASN A 315 4.63 2.59 -10.26
N TYR A 316 5.05 1.34 -10.13
CA TYR A 316 6.33 0.82 -10.60
C TYR A 316 6.16 0.17 -11.97
N LEU A 317 6.67 0.82 -13.00
CA LEU A 317 6.57 0.37 -14.38
C LEU A 317 7.93 -0.10 -14.89
N ASN A 318 8.05 -1.43 -15.05
CA ASN A 318 9.28 -2.05 -15.55
C ASN A 318 9.33 -1.98 -17.08
N VAL A 319 10.06 -1.00 -17.57
CA VAL A 319 10.18 -0.64 -19.00
C VAL A 319 11.39 -1.27 -19.70
N GLY A 320 12.16 -2.09 -18.98
CA GLY A 320 13.42 -2.68 -19.48
C GLY A 320 14.53 -1.64 -19.74
N ASP A 321 15.65 -2.10 -20.31
CA ASP A 321 16.84 -1.29 -20.61
C ASP A 321 16.64 -0.24 -21.71
N SER A 322 15.45 -0.16 -22.30
CA SER A 322 15.09 0.77 -23.35
C SER A 322 14.40 2.02 -22.81
N GLN A 323 15.21 2.92 -22.24
CA GLN A 323 15.08 4.39 -22.27
C GLN A 323 14.37 5.22 -21.17
N PRO A 324 13.54 4.75 -20.24
CA PRO A 324 13.15 5.63 -19.13
C PRO A 324 14.18 5.61 -18.01
N ASP A 325 14.72 6.79 -17.69
CA ASP A 325 15.52 7.05 -16.47
C ASP A 325 14.67 6.94 -15.17
N TYR A 326 13.46 6.39 -15.25
CA TYR A 326 12.48 6.38 -14.18
C TYR A 326 11.50 5.21 -14.27
N GLN A 327 11.35 4.53 -13.14
CA GLN A 327 10.43 3.41 -12.96
C GLN A 327 9.18 3.78 -12.15
N ILE A 328 9.16 4.97 -11.53
CA ILE A 328 8.07 5.43 -10.66
C ILE A 328 7.20 6.47 -11.36
N PHE A 329 5.89 6.24 -11.35
CA PHE A 329 4.85 7.13 -11.86
C PHE A 329 3.77 7.35 -10.80
N ILE A 330 3.50 8.61 -10.50
CA ILE A 330 2.48 9.04 -9.53
C ILE A 330 1.25 9.53 -10.29
N CYS A 331 0.08 8.95 -10.01
CA CYS A 331 -1.18 9.24 -10.72
C CYS A 331 -2.31 9.68 -9.79
#